data_AF-A0A9N8WT94-F1
#
_entry.id   AF-A0A9N8WT94-F1
#
_cell.length_a   1.000
_cell.length_b   1.000
_cell.length_c   1.000
_cell.angle_alpha   90.00
_cell.angle_beta   90.00
_cell.angle_gamma   90.00
#
_symmetry.space_group_name_H-M   'P 1'
#
loop_
_entity.id
_entity.type
_entity.pdbx_description
1 polymer ?
#
loop_
_entity_poly.entity_id
_entity_poly.type
_entity_poly.pdbx_seq_one_letter_code
_entity_poly.pdbx_strand_id
1 'polypeptide(L)'
;MTSISSRLPLDVLRIIFTFIRKSGKNSNNDDYNTRRYLHSCVLVNRSWCRAAVPLLWRNAFYYFKNGNAKLIDTYISCFGYEEYEYLEEEGLVLHRKSYARPVFDYASMLKRLDYDRFCQSVDVWCSELENAPYNSISLMIRALFKMFLTRSVILLHLVLGEWLSRKGTDFRYKRLMEREFKNLLKPVRKLKLQGEFVKDRVLTELKDSCKNLDKLFVYLQNSPPNYFEEMESLRDFVNKQTHLKSLKVANVLPNSIFSSLSTQSKSLCSIYFWRVDFRNCEDLSWENLSACKNLQKLKFKDCMGFGDNMFEGLTKSHFPKLQLLAIIGDNKNEYGEHIIQPDWQAFLDSPILWDTSTIQEFLKVHQFQSSDQQTLLDCQKIIDWGIEQGSVVVLGRWTLASALQKFGRVIRRITLTWTYSDDFYNIYRQYLQIMYKWS
;
A
#
# COMPACT_ATOMS: atom_id res chain seq x y z
N MET A 1 34.98 27.26 -16.01
CA MET A 1 34.59 27.20 -14.58
C MET A 1 34.04 25.82 -14.26
N THR A 2 34.80 24.96 -13.58
CA THR A 2 34.28 23.66 -13.12
C THR A 2 33.35 23.89 -11.93
N SER A 3 32.05 23.79 -12.15
CA SER A 3 31.01 23.87 -11.12
C SER A 3 31.37 23.06 -9.87
N ILE A 4 31.18 23.62 -8.67
CA ILE A 4 31.34 22.92 -7.37
C ILE A 4 30.50 21.64 -7.31
N SER A 5 29.39 21.57 -8.04
CA SER A 5 28.55 20.36 -8.16
C SER A 5 29.28 19.16 -8.80
N SER A 6 30.36 19.40 -9.55
CA SER A 6 31.21 18.36 -10.15
C SER A 6 32.20 17.70 -9.17
N ARG A 7 32.35 18.24 -7.95
CA ARG A 7 33.31 17.77 -6.93
C ARG A 7 32.70 17.01 -5.76
N LEU A 8 31.37 16.84 -5.71
CA LEU A 8 30.74 16.11 -4.61
C LEU A 8 31.18 14.64 -4.61
N PRO A 9 31.61 14.08 -3.46
CA PRO A 9 31.93 12.66 -3.33
C PRO A 9 30.72 11.79 -3.71
N LEU A 10 31.01 10.60 -4.26
CA LEU A 10 29.99 9.67 -4.74
C LEU A 10 28.94 9.33 -3.67
N ASP A 11 29.37 9.17 -2.42
CA ASP A 11 28.47 8.81 -1.31
C ASP A 11 27.53 9.95 -0.94
N VAL A 12 28.00 11.19 -1.01
CA VAL A 12 27.16 12.38 -0.82
C VAL A 12 26.10 12.46 -1.93
N LEU A 13 26.50 12.25 -3.19
CA LEU A 13 25.55 12.19 -4.31
C LEU A 13 24.51 11.08 -4.14
N ARG A 14 24.91 9.89 -3.67
CA ARG A 14 23.99 8.79 -3.38
C ARG A 14 22.99 9.13 -2.28
N ILE A 15 23.41 9.83 -1.23
CA ILE A 15 22.53 10.30 -0.16
C ILE A 15 21.51 11.29 -0.73
N ILE A 16 21.98 12.31 -1.46
CA ILE A 16 21.13 13.34 -2.07
C ILE A 16 20.11 12.70 -3.02
N PHE A 17 20.55 11.85 -3.94
CA PHE A 17 19.64 11.24 -4.92
C PHE A 17 18.66 10.25 -4.27
N THR A 18 19.08 9.56 -3.20
CA THR A 18 18.18 8.73 -2.40
C THR A 18 17.14 9.57 -1.68
N PHE A 19 17.52 10.75 -1.20
CA PHE A 19 16.58 11.71 -0.60
C PHE A 19 15.58 12.22 -1.63
N ILE A 20 16.03 12.70 -2.80
CA ILE A 20 15.16 13.13 -3.92
C ILE A 20 14.14 12.04 -4.28
N ARG A 21 14.60 10.79 -4.35
CA ARG A 21 13.72 9.65 -4.62
C ARG A 21 12.73 9.34 -3.48
N LYS A 22 13.06 9.66 -2.23
CA LYS A 22 12.17 9.44 -1.07
C LYS A 22 11.17 10.59 -0.89
N SER A 23 11.58 11.83 -1.14
CA SER A 23 10.77 13.04 -0.96
C SER A 23 9.64 13.13 -1.98
N GLY A 24 9.85 12.63 -3.21
CA GLY A 24 8.80 12.51 -4.22
C GLY A 24 7.91 11.27 -4.04
N LYS A 25 7.32 11.04 -2.86
CA LYS A 25 6.38 9.90 -2.65
C LYS A 25 5.00 10.35 -2.16
N ASN A 26 4.16 10.80 -3.08
CA ASN A 26 2.71 10.93 -2.93
C ASN A 26 1.99 9.76 -3.62
N SER A 27 0.75 9.47 -3.21
CA SER A 27 0.11 8.18 -3.47
C SER A 27 -0.24 7.88 -4.93
N ASN A 28 -0.18 8.85 -5.85
CA ASN A 28 -0.84 8.73 -7.15
C ASN A 28 0.03 8.92 -8.42
N ASN A 29 1.22 9.56 -8.43
CA ASN A 29 1.95 9.76 -9.71
C ASN A 29 3.50 10.01 -9.66
N ASP A 30 4.17 9.87 -8.52
CA ASP A 30 5.45 10.57 -8.32
C ASP A 30 6.72 9.85 -8.82
N ASP A 31 6.64 8.55 -9.12
CA ASP A 31 7.82 7.80 -9.57
C ASP A 31 8.29 8.28 -10.96
N TYR A 32 7.42 8.88 -11.78
CA TYR A 32 7.76 9.44 -13.11
C TYR A 32 8.71 10.65 -13.02
N ASN A 33 8.38 11.64 -12.18
CA ASN A 33 9.22 12.82 -11.99
C ASN A 33 10.58 12.46 -11.40
N THR A 34 10.59 11.53 -10.44
CA THR A 34 11.82 10.99 -9.86
C THR A 34 12.72 10.36 -10.93
N ARG A 35 12.16 9.57 -11.85
CA ARG A 35 12.92 9.00 -12.97
C ARG A 35 13.50 10.09 -13.87
N ARG A 36 12.72 11.12 -14.21
CA ARG A 36 13.18 12.25 -15.04
C ARG A 36 14.35 13.01 -14.40
N TYR A 37 14.27 13.28 -13.10
CA TYR A 37 15.36 13.95 -12.37
C TYR A 37 16.63 13.11 -12.34
N LEU A 38 16.51 11.81 -12.02
CA LEU A 38 17.65 10.91 -12.01
C LEU A 38 18.26 10.73 -13.42
N HIS A 39 17.43 10.66 -14.46
CA HIS A 39 17.91 10.63 -15.85
C HIS A 39 18.72 11.89 -16.20
N SER A 40 18.23 13.07 -15.79
CA SER A 40 18.97 14.33 -15.98
C SER A 40 20.31 14.29 -15.24
N CYS A 41 20.36 13.69 -14.04
CA CYS A 41 21.62 13.52 -13.29
C CYS A 41 22.64 12.63 -14.01
N VAL A 42 22.18 11.60 -14.73
CA VAL A 42 23.07 10.71 -15.50
C VAL A 42 23.89 11.46 -16.56
N LEU A 43 23.32 12.52 -17.12
CA LEU A 43 23.93 13.30 -18.21
C LEU A 43 24.94 14.35 -17.72
N VAL A 44 25.06 14.59 -16.42
CA VAL A 44 25.91 15.66 -15.87
C VAL A 44 27.40 15.32 -15.97
N ASN A 45 27.81 14.19 -15.39
CA ASN A 45 29.19 13.68 -15.46
C ASN A 45 29.25 12.22 -14.99
N ARG A 46 30.43 11.59 -15.07
CA ARG A 46 30.66 10.19 -14.69
C ARG A 46 30.31 9.88 -13.22
N SER A 47 30.57 10.80 -12.29
CA SER A 47 30.28 10.60 -10.86
C SER A 47 28.78 10.61 -10.58
N TRP A 48 28.07 11.56 -11.18
CA TRP A 48 26.60 11.65 -11.08
C TRP A 48 25.92 10.46 -11.76
N CYS A 49 26.41 10.04 -12.93
CA CYS A 49 25.98 8.83 -13.60
C CYS A 49 26.11 7.59 -12.69
N ARG A 50 27.29 7.38 -12.08
CA ARG A 50 27.54 6.27 -11.13
C ARG A 50 26.63 6.29 -9.90
N ALA A 51 26.18 7.46 -9.44
CA ALA A 51 25.23 7.58 -8.34
C ALA A 51 23.77 7.36 -8.77
N ALA A 52 23.38 7.86 -9.94
CA ALA A 52 21.99 7.85 -10.41
C ALA A 52 21.56 6.51 -11.03
N VAL A 53 22.45 5.86 -11.81
CA VAL A 53 22.13 4.61 -12.53
C VAL A 53 21.61 3.50 -11.59
N PRO A 54 22.24 3.19 -10.43
CA PRO A 54 21.72 2.19 -9.51
C PRO A 54 20.32 2.52 -8.96
N LEU A 55 20.00 3.81 -8.83
CA LEU A 55 18.69 4.24 -8.39
C LEU A 55 17.64 4.13 -9.50
N LEU A 56 18.00 4.38 -10.76
CA LEU A 56 17.11 4.19 -11.92
C LEU A 56 16.77 2.70 -12.12
N TRP A 57 17.78 1.85 -12.07
CA TRP A 57 17.66 0.40 -12.32
C TRP A 57 17.09 -0.39 -11.14
N ARG A 58 16.96 0.24 -9.97
CA ARG A 58 16.34 -0.35 -8.78
C ARG A 58 14.94 -0.93 -9.04
N ASN A 59 14.16 -0.34 -9.93
CA ASN A 59 12.79 -0.72 -10.29
C ASN A 59 12.54 -0.60 -11.79
N ALA A 60 13.45 -1.16 -12.61
CA ALA A 60 13.48 -0.93 -14.06
C ALA A 60 12.13 -1.18 -14.78
N PHE A 61 11.44 -2.27 -14.46
CA PHE A 61 10.17 -2.66 -15.10
C PHE A 61 8.97 -1.77 -14.73
N TYR A 62 9.01 -1.10 -13.57
CA TYR A 62 7.87 -0.33 -13.05
C TYR A 62 7.37 0.75 -14.03
N TYR A 63 8.27 1.29 -14.85
CA TYR A 63 7.97 2.42 -15.71
C TYR A 63 7.38 2.04 -17.08
N PHE A 64 7.35 0.76 -17.42
CA PHE A 64 6.95 0.29 -18.76
C PHE A 64 5.66 -0.51 -18.65
N LYS A 65 4.53 0.21 -18.67
CA LYS A 65 3.20 -0.41 -18.52
C LYS A 65 2.91 -1.44 -19.61
N ASN A 66 3.33 -1.16 -20.85
CA ASN A 66 3.08 -2.02 -22.02
C ASN A 66 4.30 -2.90 -22.36
N GLY A 67 5.21 -3.12 -21.41
CA GLY A 67 6.48 -3.80 -21.68
C GLY A 67 7.50 -2.94 -22.41
N ASN A 68 8.74 -3.42 -22.51
CA ASN A 68 9.82 -2.80 -23.28
C ASN A 68 10.88 -3.83 -23.69
N ALA A 69 10.96 -4.16 -24.98
CA ALA A 69 11.95 -5.09 -25.51
C ALA A 69 13.40 -4.66 -25.27
N LYS A 70 13.71 -3.36 -25.43
CA LYS A 70 15.07 -2.81 -25.19
C LYS A 70 15.52 -2.98 -23.74
N LEU A 71 14.58 -3.05 -22.80
CA LEU A 71 14.90 -3.35 -21.41
C LEU A 71 15.41 -4.79 -21.29
N ILE A 72 14.78 -5.74 -21.99
CA ILE A 72 15.21 -7.13 -22.05
C ILE A 72 16.56 -7.24 -22.74
N ASP A 73 16.80 -6.54 -23.85
CA ASP A 73 18.13 -6.49 -24.51
C ASP A 73 19.23 -6.05 -23.54
N THR A 74 18.93 -5.07 -22.69
CA THR A 74 19.89 -4.60 -21.69
C THR A 74 20.20 -5.67 -20.65
N TYR A 75 19.21 -6.46 -20.22
CA TYR A 75 19.45 -7.60 -19.33
C TYR A 75 20.18 -8.75 -20.04
N ILE A 76 19.87 -9.05 -21.31
CA ILE A 76 20.59 -10.05 -22.12
C ILE A 76 22.06 -9.65 -22.28
N SER A 77 22.37 -8.35 -22.41
CA SER A 77 23.76 -7.88 -22.43
C SER A 77 24.53 -8.20 -21.13
N CYS A 78 23.83 -8.48 -20.03
CA CYS A 78 24.43 -8.88 -18.75
C CYS A 78 24.61 -10.41 -18.60
N PHE A 79 24.13 -11.22 -19.54
CA PHE A 79 24.26 -12.68 -19.52
C PHE A 79 25.72 -13.14 -19.49
N GLY A 80 25.97 -14.15 -18.67
CA GLY A 80 27.18 -14.97 -18.69
C GLY A 80 27.10 -16.04 -19.77
N TYR A 81 28.07 -16.95 -19.78
CA TYR A 81 28.10 -18.05 -20.76
C TYR A 81 26.93 -19.03 -20.56
N GLU A 82 26.66 -19.40 -19.30
CA GLU A 82 25.63 -20.39 -18.91
C GLU A 82 24.22 -20.03 -19.39
N GLU A 83 23.85 -18.74 -19.38
CA GLU A 83 22.52 -18.33 -19.83
C GLU A 83 22.37 -18.44 -21.36
N TYR A 84 23.43 -18.18 -22.13
CA TYR A 84 23.39 -18.36 -23.59
C TYR A 84 23.31 -19.84 -23.95
N GLU A 85 24.13 -20.67 -23.32
CA GLU A 85 24.16 -22.12 -23.52
C GLU A 85 22.79 -22.75 -23.22
N TYR A 86 22.19 -22.41 -22.07
CA TYR A 86 20.84 -22.88 -21.71
C TYR A 86 19.78 -22.51 -22.75
N LEU A 87 19.82 -21.29 -23.30
CA LEU A 87 18.83 -20.86 -24.30
C LEU A 87 19.04 -21.55 -25.64
N GLU A 88 20.29 -21.74 -26.05
CA GLU A 88 20.65 -22.42 -27.30
C GLU A 88 20.26 -23.91 -27.28
N GLU A 89 20.52 -24.61 -26.18
CA GLU A 89 20.11 -26.01 -25.97
C GLU A 89 18.58 -26.21 -26.05
N GLU A 90 17.82 -25.21 -25.62
CA GLU A 90 16.35 -25.21 -25.65
C GLU A 90 15.77 -24.67 -26.97
N GLY A 91 16.64 -24.39 -27.97
CA GLY A 91 16.25 -23.96 -29.31
C GLY A 91 15.98 -22.46 -29.48
N LEU A 92 16.30 -21.63 -28.48
CA LEU A 92 16.24 -20.16 -28.57
C LEU A 92 17.63 -19.57 -28.79
N VAL A 93 18.07 -19.52 -30.04
CA VAL A 93 19.42 -19.06 -30.40
C VAL A 93 19.52 -17.54 -30.32
N LEU A 94 20.41 -17.04 -29.45
CA LEU A 94 20.77 -15.62 -29.39
C LEU A 94 22.18 -15.41 -29.92
N HIS A 95 22.34 -14.49 -30.87
CA HIS A 95 23.68 -14.12 -31.33
C HIS A 95 24.37 -13.24 -30.30
N ARG A 96 25.24 -13.83 -29.48
CA ARG A 96 26.00 -13.13 -28.42
C ARG A 96 26.73 -11.88 -28.92
N LYS A 97 27.24 -11.90 -30.15
CA LYS A 97 27.93 -10.76 -30.79
C LYS A 97 27.02 -9.55 -31.02
N SER A 98 25.69 -9.74 -31.03
CA SER A 98 24.71 -8.66 -31.16
C SER A 98 24.58 -7.81 -29.90
N TYR A 99 25.10 -8.28 -28.75
CA TYR A 99 24.99 -7.58 -27.47
C TYR A 99 26.34 -7.06 -27.01
N ALA A 100 26.48 -5.73 -26.98
CA ALA A 100 27.67 -5.08 -26.45
C ALA A 100 27.78 -5.30 -24.94
N ARG A 101 29.01 -5.42 -24.43
CA ARG A 101 29.25 -5.54 -22.98
C ARG A 101 28.72 -4.28 -22.26
N PRO A 102 27.86 -4.42 -21.25
CA PRO A 102 27.26 -3.27 -20.60
C PRO A 102 28.29 -2.53 -19.74
N VAL A 103 28.15 -1.20 -19.70
CA VAL A 103 28.99 -0.32 -18.87
C VAL A 103 28.77 -0.56 -17.37
N PHE A 104 27.56 -0.99 -17.01
CA PHE A 104 27.17 -1.30 -15.64
C PHE A 104 26.58 -2.71 -15.57
N ASP A 105 26.75 -3.38 -14.44
CA ASP A 105 25.97 -4.59 -14.13
C ASP A 105 24.55 -4.17 -13.73
N TYR A 106 23.71 -3.90 -14.75
CA TYR A 106 22.32 -3.48 -14.56
C TYR A 106 21.48 -4.55 -13.84
N ALA A 107 21.81 -5.83 -14.04
CA ALA A 107 21.15 -6.95 -13.38
C ALA A 107 21.26 -6.86 -11.85
N SER A 108 22.48 -6.67 -11.34
CA SER A 108 22.76 -6.57 -9.89
C SER A 108 22.00 -5.44 -9.16
N MET A 109 21.58 -4.41 -9.90
CA MET A 109 20.95 -3.21 -9.37
C MET A 109 19.45 -3.38 -9.09
N LEU A 110 18.81 -4.42 -9.62
CA LEU A 110 17.39 -4.68 -9.41
C LEU A 110 17.09 -4.92 -7.93
N LYS A 111 16.18 -4.15 -7.34
CA LYS A 111 15.70 -4.36 -5.95
C LYS A 111 14.18 -4.46 -5.84
N ARG A 112 13.44 -4.08 -6.89
CA ARG A 112 11.98 -4.19 -7.00
C ARG A 112 11.63 -4.87 -8.31
N LEU A 113 10.92 -5.98 -8.24
CA LEU A 113 10.36 -6.69 -9.38
C LEU A 113 8.85 -6.45 -9.42
N ASP A 114 8.42 -5.82 -10.50
CA ASP A 114 7.01 -5.77 -10.91
C ASP A 114 6.83 -6.89 -11.92
N TYR A 115 6.33 -8.04 -11.45
CA TYR A 115 6.45 -9.29 -12.20
C TYR A 115 5.59 -9.28 -13.46
N ASP A 116 4.41 -8.67 -13.43
CA ASP A 116 3.56 -8.60 -14.62
C ASP A 116 4.18 -7.73 -15.71
N ARG A 117 4.76 -6.57 -15.35
CA ARG A 117 5.47 -5.71 -16.30
C ARG A 117 6.77 -6.34 -16.81
N PHE A 118 7.43 -7.14 -15.98
CA PHE A 118 8.56 -7.96 -16.37
C PHE A 118 8.15 -8.99 -17.43
N CYS A 119 7.12 -9.78 -17.15
CA CYS A 119 6.56 -10.75 -18.11
C CYS A 119 6.11 -10.06 -19.39
N GLN A 120 5.44 -8.91 -19.31
CA GLN A 120 5.02 -8.14 -20.49
C GLN A 120 6.23 -7.64 -21.31
N SER A 121 7.33 -7.28 -20.66
CA SER A 121 8.54 -6.87 -21.37
C SER A 121 9.19 -8.04 -22.12
N VAL A 122 9.17 -9.23 -21.51
CA VAL A 122 9.63 -10.47 -22.16
C VAL A 122 8.70 -10.86 -23.31
N ASP A 123 7.38 -10.76 -23.12
CA ASP A 123 6.36 -11.03 -24.14
C ASP A 123 6.56 -10.16 -25.39
N VAL A 124 6.71 -8.84 -25.20
CA VAL A 124 6.99 -7.90 -26.30
C VAL A 124 8.33 -8.21 -26.98
N TRP A 125 9.36 -8.55 -26.22
CA TRP A 125 10.66 -8.93 -26.78
C TRP A 125 10.56 -10.23 -27.62
N CYS A 126 9.84 -11.24 -27.12
CA CYS A 126 9.64 -12.50 -27.84
C CYS A 126 8.80 -12.33 -29.11
N SER A 127 7.84 -11.39 -29.12
CA SER A 127 7.02 -11.16 -30.32
C SER A 127 7.78 -10.48 -31.47
N GLU A 128 8.95 -9.90 -31.19
CA GLU A 128 9.83 -9.31 -32.21
C GLU A 128 10.73 -10.37 -32.90
N LEU A 129 10.68 -11.63 -32.45
CA LEU A 129 11.47 -12.73 -33.03
C LEU A 129 10.75 -13.39 -34.20
N GLU A 130 11.43 -13.52 -35.35
CA GLU A 130 10.84 -14.08 -36.57
C GLU A 130 10.49 -15.58 -36.48
N ASN A 131 11.20 -16.37 -35.65
CA ASN A 131 11.00 -17.81 -35.51
C ASN A 131 11.10 -18.28 -34.04
N ALA A 132 10.32 -17.66 -33.15
CA ALA A 132 10.36 -17.98 -31.72
C ALA A 132 9.75 -19.36 -31.41
N PRO A 133 10.42 -20.25 -30.65
CA PRO A 133 9.77 -21.40 -30.03
C PRO A 133 8.50 -21.01 -29.25
N TYR A 134 7.50 -21.88 -29.21
CA TYR A 134 6.25 -21.63 -28.47
C TYR A 134 6.47 -21.31 -26.98
N ASN A 135 7.51 -21.89 -26.38
CA ASN A 135 7.88 -21.68 -24.98
C ASN A 135 8.90 -20.55 -24.74
N SER A 136 9.22 -19.71 -25.76
CA SER A 136 10.26 -18.66 -25.69
C SER A 136 10.14 -17.75 -24.47
N ILE A 137 8.92 -17.31 -24.15
CA ILE A 137 8.66 -16.46 -22.97
C ILE A 137 9.10 -17.18 -21.68
N SER A 138 8.80 -18.48 -21.59
CA SER A 138 9.16 -19.31 -20.44
C SER A 138 10.67 -19.47 -20.32
N LEU A 139 11.35 -19.75 -21.44
CA LEU A 139 12.81 -19.91 -21.49
C LEU A 139 13.51 -18.62 -21.09
N MET A 140 13.09 -17.49 -21.66
CA MET A 140 13.67 -16.18 -21.37
C MET A 140 13.47 -15.77 -19.90
N ILE A 141 12.27 -15.98 -19.32
CA ILE A 141 12.04 -15.72 -17.89
C ILE A 141 12.99 -16.54 -17.02
N ARG A 142 13.17 -17.84 -17.32
CA ARG A 142 14.07 -18.74 -16.59
C ARG A 142 15.53 -18.29 -16.70
N ALA A 143 16.00 -17.94 -17.91
CA ALA A 143 17.35 -17.43 -18.12
C ALA A 143 17.61 -16.13 -17.34
N LEU A 144 16.66 -15.19 -17.37
CA LEU A 144 16.75 -13.94 -16.60
C LEU A 144 16.78 -14.20 -15.09
N PHE A 145 15.99 -15.15 -14.58
CA PHE A 145 16.02 -15.53 -13.17
C PHE A 145 17.30 -16.24 -12.75
N LYS A 146 17.84 -17.15 -13.58
CA LYS A 146 19.17 -17.74 -13.37
C LYS A 146 20.23 -16.65 -13.27
N MET A 147 20.25 -15.71 -14.21
CA MET A 147 21.17 -14.56 -14.15
C MET A 147 20.99 -13.76 -12.85
N PHE A 148 19.75 -13.48 -12.42
CA PHE A 148 19.53 -12.76 -11.15
C PHE A 148 20.11 -13.50 -9.94
N LEU A 149 20.02 -14.84 -9.91
CA LEU A 149 20.65 -15.64 -8.87
C LEU A 149 22.18 -15.59 -8.97
N THR A 150 22.75 -15.81 -10.15
CA THR A 150 24.20 -15.80 -10.39
C THR A 150 24.82 -14.44 -10.04
N ARG A 151 24.10 -13.34 -10.31
CA ARG A 151 24.50 -11.97 -9.95
C ARG A 151 24.16 -11.58 -8.51
N SER A 152 23.71 -12.52 -7.67
CA SER A 152 23.39 -12.29 -6.25
C SER A 152 22.40 -11.12 -6.05
N VAL A 153 21.37 -11.05 -6.89
CA VAL A 153 20.35 -10.00 -6.80
C VAL A 153 19.60 -10.08 -5.47
N ILE A 154 19.63 -8.99 -4.72
CA ILE A 154 18.88 -8.85 -3.47
C ILE A 154 17.52 -8.20 -3.76
N LEU A 155 16.53 -9.02 -4.07
CA LEU A 155 15.17 -8.55 -4.34
C LEU A 155 14.46 -8.19 -3.03
N LEU A 156 14.17 -6.89 -2.84
CA LEU A 156 13.57 -6.38 -1.59
C LEU A 156 12.06 -6.15 -1.69
N HIS A 157 11.54 -5.98 -2.91
CA HIS A 157 10.14 -5.66 -3.15
C HIS A 157 9.61 -6.45 -4.34
N LEU A 158 8.57 -7.24 -4.10
CA LEU A 158 7.87 -8.00 -5.13
C LEU A 158 6.44 -7.48 -5.28
N VAL A 159 6.01 -7.28 -6.52
CA VAL A 159 4.66 -6.85 -6.88
C VAL A 159 4.07 -7.82 -7.89
N LEU A 160 2.90 -8.37 -7.58
CA LEU A 160 2.12 -9.30 -8.40
C LEU A 160 0.70 -8.76 -8.64
N GLY A 161 0.19 -8.97 -9.85
CA GLY A 161 -1.08 -8.56 -10.42
C GLY A 161 -1.25 -7.06 -10.66
N GLU A 162 -0.16 -6.35 -10.93
CA GLU A 162 -0.22 -4.94 -11.37
C GLU A 162 -0.59 -4.89 -12.87
N TRP A 163 -1.85 -4.53 -13.18
CA TRP A 163 -2.41 -4.31 -14.54
C TRP A 163 -2.78 -5.56 -15.36
N LEU A 164 -3.51 -6.50 -14.75
CA LEU A 164 -4.23 -7.51 -15.53
C LEU A 164 -5.58 -6.94 -15.96
N SER A 165 -5.81 -6.78 -17.27
CA SER A 165 -7.11 -6.34 -17.80
C SER A 165 -8.14 -7.47 -17.90
N ARG A 166 -7.82 -8.69 -17.46
CA ARG A 166 -8.69 -9.88 -17.57
C ARG A 166 -8.39 -10.87 -16.45
N LYS A 167 -9.44 -11.57 -16.00
CA LYS A 167 -9.47 -12.78 -15.16
C LYS A 167 -8.29 -13.70 -15.45
N GLY A 168 -7.14 -13.45 -14.82
CA GLY A 168 -5.91 -14.19 -15.06
C GLY A 168 -5.87 -15.43 -14.16
N THR A 169 -5.29 -16.53 -14.67
CA THR A 169 -5.00 -17.70 -13.84
C THR A 169 -3.68 -17.50 -13.08
N ASP A 170 -3.58 -18.13 -11.93
CA ASP A 170 -2.39 -18.22 -11.06
C ASP A 170 -1.15 -18.80 -11.78
N PHE A 171 -1.34 -19.60 -12.83
CA PHE A 171 -0.29 -20.26 -13.61
C PHE A 171 0.78 -19.31 -14.16
N ARG A 172 0.48 -18.01 -14.36
CA ARG A 172 1.50 -17.04 -14.78
C ARG A 172 2.62 -16.86 -13.77
N TYR A 173 2.35 -17.08 -12.49
CA TYR A 173 3.34 -16.97 -11.42
C TYR A 173 4.09 -18.29 -11.17
N LYS A 174 3.72 -19.39 -11.84
CA LYS A 174 4.32 -20.72 -11.64
C LYS A 174 5.85 -20.67 -11.70
N ARG A 175 6.41 -19.99 -12.72
CA ARG A 175 7.87 -19.85 -12.90
C ARG A 175 8.53 -19.17 -11.71
N LEU A 176 7.95 -18.06 -11.23
CA LEU A 176 8.48 -17.35 -10.05
C LEU A 176 8.53 -18.24 -8.80
N MET A 177 7.62 -19.21 -8.69
CA MET A 177 7.51 -20.11 -7.53
C MET A 177 8.29 -21.42 -7.68
N GLU A 178 8.99 -21.63 -8.79
CA GLU A 178 9.81 -22.83 -8.97
C GLU A 178 10.89 -22.93 -7.89
N ARG A 179 11.16 -24.16 -7.44
CA ARG A 179 12.03 -24.42 -6.27
C ARG A 179 13.42 -23.81 -6.43
N GLU A 180 13.95 -23.83 -7.65
CA GLU A 180 15.26 -23.26 -7.99
C GLU A 180 15.35 -21.74 -7.73
N PHE A 181 14.24 -21.00 -7.85
CA PHE A 181 14.22 -19.54 -7.68
C PHE A 181 13.83 -19.07 -6.27
N LYS A 182 13.58 -20.00 -5.32
CA LYS A 182 13.21 -19.65 -3.94
C LYS A 182 14.22 -18.71 -3.27
N ASN A 183 15.50 -18.83 -3.59
CA ASN A 183 16.56 -17.97 -3.04
C ASN A 183 16.44 -16.51 -3.50
N LEU A 184 15.83 -16.24 -4.65
CA LEU A 184 15.53 -14.87 -5.11
C LEU A 184 14.46 -14.21 -4.24
N LEU A 185 13.57 -15.00 -3.64
CA LEU A 185 12.43 -14.54 -2.86
C LEU A 185 12.74 -14.37 -1.36
N LYS A 186 13.70 -15.11 -0.81
CA LYS A 186 14.13 -15.01 0.61
C LYS A 186 14.43 -13.58 1.10
N PRO A 187 15.09 -12.70 0.30
CA PRO A 187 15.40 -11.34 0.74
C PRO A 187 14.19 -10.38 0.68
N VAL A 188 13.06 -10.80 0.13
CA VAL A 188 11.89 -9.93 -0.03
C VAL A 188 11.43 -9.43 1.35
N ARG A 189 11.23 -8.11 1.43
CA ARG A 189 10.73 -7.40 2.62
C ARG A 189 9.40 -6.73 2.37
N LYS A 190 9.01 -6.54 1.11
CA LYS A 190 7.75 -5.91 0.73
C LYS A 190 7.09 -6.77 -0.32
N LEU A 191 5.88 -7.22 -0.03
CA LEU A 191 5.06 -7.98 -0.95
C LEU A 191 3.76 -7.22 -1.21
N LYS A 192 3.42 -7.08 -2.48
CA LYS A 192 2.15 -6.50 -2.93
C LYS A 192 1.46 -7.49 -3.86
N LEU A 193 0.31 -7.98 -3.46
CA LEU A 193 -0.58 -8.84 -4.25
C LEU A 193 -1.86 -8.08 -4.53
N GLN A 194 -2.10 -7.71 -5.78
CA GLN A 194 -3.29 -6.97 -6.20
C GLN A 194 -3.80 -7.50 -7.54
N GLY A 195 -4.87 -6.93 -8.09
CA GLY A 195 -5.37 -7.29 -9.42
C GLY A 195 -6.23 -8.54 -9.45
N GLU A 196 -6.79 -8.78 -10.65
CA GLU A 196 -7.89 -9.72 -10.90
C GLU A 196 -7.38 -11.12 -11.26
N PHE A 197 -6.77 -11.79 -10.28
CA PHE A 197 -6.33 -13.19 -10.37
C PHE A 197 -6.47 -13.90 -9.02
N VAL A 198 -6.55 -15.24 -9.04
CA VAL A 198 -6.67 -16.09 -7.84
C VAL A 198 -5.32 -16.22 -7.13
N LYS A 199 -5.27 -15.91 -5.83
CA LYS A 199 -4.03 -15.77 -5.03
C LYS A 199 -3.73 -16.95 -4.12
N ASP A 200 -4.62 -17.93 -3.98
CA ASP A 200 -4.49 -19.08 -3.07
C ASP A 200 -3.17 -19.85 -3.26
N ARG A 201 -2.86 -20.28 -4.49
CA ARG A 201 -1.62 -20.99 -4.81
C ARG A 201 -0.39 -20.11 -4.65
N VAL A 202 -0.49 -18.86 -5.08
CA VAL A 202 0.61 -17.87 -4.95
C VAL A 202 0.97 -17.65 -3.48
N LEU A 203 -0.03 -17.45 -2.62
CA LEU A 203 0.15 -17.30 -1.18
C LEU A 203 0.73 -18.56 -0.55
N THR A 204 0.20 -19.73 -0.94
CA THR A 204 0.68 -21.03 -0.45
C THR A 204 2.15 -21.28 -0.78
N GLU A 205 2.56 -21.05 -2.02
CA GLU A 205 3.96 -21.26 -2.45
C GLU A 205 4.93 -20.21 -1.86
N LEU A 206 4.49 -18.95 -1.77
CA LEU A 206 5.30 -17.88 -1.18
C LEU A 206 5.48 -18.05 0.33
N LYS A 207 4.56 -18.75 1.01
CA LYS A 207 4.56 -18.94 2.47
C LYS A 207 5.90 -19.44 3.00
N ASP A 208 6.56 -20.33 2.25
CA ASP A 208 7.83 -20.90 2.65
C ASP A 208 9.06 -20.12 2.21
N SER A 209 8.92 -19.27 1.19
CA SER A 209 10.04 -18.53 0.60
C SER A 209 10.16 -17.11 1.17
N CYS A 210 9.04 -16.50 1.57
CA CYS A 210 8.93 -15.11 2.03
C CYS A 210 8.48 -15.01 3.51
N LYS A 211 9.36 -15.37 4.46
CA LYS A 211 9.03 -15.41 5.92
C LYS A 211 9.35 -14.13 6.70
N ASN A 212 10.01 -13.17 6.06
CA ASN A 212 10.62 -11.99 6.70
C ASN A 212 10.06 -10.67 6.13
N LEU A 213 8.77 -10.61 5.83
CA LEU A 213 8.19 -9.39 5.29
C LEU A 213 8.14 -8.27 6.33
N ASP A 214 8.56 -7.06 5.96
CA ASP A 214 8.26 -5.84 6.70
C ASP A 214 6.88 -5.30 6.33
N LYS A 215 6.48 -5.42 5.06
CA LYS A 215 5.21 -4.88 4.54
C LYS A 215 4.50 -5.87 3.64
N LEU A 216 3.24 -6.11 3.94
CA LEU A 216 2.33 -6.91 3.11
C LEU A 216 1.16 -6.03 2.68
N PHE A 217 0.90 -5.97 1.38
CA PHE A 217 -0.35 -5.45 0.84
C PHE A 217 -1.04 -6.55 0.03
N VAL A 218 -2.26 -6.91 0.42
CA VAL A 218 -3.08 -7.88 -0.31
C VAL A 218 -4.45 -7.26 -0.61
N TYR A 219 -4.89 -7.35 -1.86
CA TYR A 219 -6.26 -7.05 -2.27
C TYR A 219 -6.88 -8.33 -2.84
N LEU A 220 -7.81 -8.94 -2.10
CA LEU A 220 -8.60 -10.06 -2.61
C LEU A 220 -9.78 -9.47 -3.39
N GLN A 221 -10.11 -10.02 -4.55
CA GLN A 221 -11.21 -9.48 -5.35
C GLN A 221 -12.55 -10.09 -4.90
N ASN A 222 -13.63 -9.33 -5.04
CA ASN A 222 -14.97 -9.89 -4.94
C ASN A 222 -15.23 -10.77 -6.17
N SER A 223 -15.44 -12.06 -5.93
CA SER A 223 -16.02 -13.02 -6.87
C SER A 223 -15.09 -13.77 -7.85
N PRO A 224 -13.97 -14.38 -7.41
CA PRO A 224 -13.52 -15.66 -7.97
C PRO A 224 -14.17 -16.85 -7.23
N PRO A 225 -14.27 -18.05 -7.86
CA PRO A 225 -14.81 -19.24 -7.20
C PRO A 225 -14.04 -19.67 -5.94
N ASN A 226 -12.78 -19.25 -5.80
CA ASN A 226 -11.86 -19.68 -4.74
C ASN A 226 -11.66 -18.63 -3.62
N TYR A 227 -12.61 -17.72 -3.42
CA TYR A 227 -12.44 -16.60 -2.48
C TYR A 227 -12.19 -17.07 -1.04
N PHE A 228 -12.77 -18.20 -0.64
CA PHE A 228 -12.56 -18.79 0.68
C PHE A 228 -11.13 -19.33 0.82
N GLU A 229 -10.65 -20.09 -0.16
CA GLU A 229 -9.29 -20.64 -0.21
C GLU A 229 -8.23 -19.53 -0.25
N GLU A 230 -8.50 -18.42 -0.94
CA GLU A 230 -7.64 -17.24 -0.93
C GLU A 230 -7.52 -16.64 0.48
N MET A 231 -8.62 -16.60 1.25
CA MET A 231 -8.59 -16.13 2.62
C MET A 231 -7.84 -17.06 3.56
N GLU A 232 -8.07 -18.37 3.45
CA GLU A 232 -7.35 -19.34 4.27
C GLU A 232 -5.86 -19.27 3.98
N SER A 233 -5.49 -19.20 2.70
CA SER A 233 -4.10 -19.03 2.26
C SER A 233 -3.49 -17.73 2.78
N LEU A 234 -4.27 -16.63 2.81
CA LEU A 234 -3.82 -15.35 3.34
C LEU A 234 -3.61 -15.40 4.85
N ARG A 235 -4.55 -15.99 5.60
CA ARG A 235 -4.44 -16.21 7.05
C ARG A 235 -3.17 -17.01 7.37
N ASP A 236 -2.98 -18.12 6.68
CA ASP A 236 -1.80 -18.97 6.80
C ASP A 236 -0.50 -18.23 6.47
N PHE A 237 -0.52 -17.43 5.40
CA PHE A 237 0.63 -16.66 4.97
C PHE A 237 1.04 -15.61 6.01
N VAL A 238 0.07 -14.92 6.62
CA VAL A 238 0.30 -13.97 7.72
C VAL A 238 0.85 -14.71 8.95
N ASN A 239 0.26 -15.84 9.33
CA ASN A 239 0.69 -16.64 10.49
C ASN A 239 2.14 -17.12 10.39
N LYS A 240 2.66 -17.34 9.18
CA LYS A 240 4.05 -17.78 8.95
C LYS A 240 5.07 -16.64 8.86
N GLN A 241 4.63 -15.38 8.92
CA GLN A 241 5.56 -14.25 9.01
C GLN A 241 6.20 -14.18 10.39
N THR A 242 7.44 -13.67 10.45
CA THR A 242 8.20 -13.57 11.71
C THR A 242 8.29 -12.15 12.25
N HIS A 243 8.18 -11.13 11.39
CA HIS A 243 8.47 -9.73 11.73
C HIS A 243 7.60 -8.73 10.95
N LEU A 244 6.34 -9.07 10.66
CA LEU A 244 5.47 -8.21 9.84
C LEU A 244 5.16 -6.88 10.52
N LYS A 245 5.71 -5.77 9.99
CA LYS A 245 5.52 -4.42 10.56
C LYS A 245 4.30 -3.68 10.03
N SER A 246 3.90 -3.97 8.79
CA SER A 246 2.81 -3.27 8.12
C SER A 246 1.94 -4.24 7.33
N LEU A 247 0.67 -4.33 7.71
CA LEU A 247 -0.33 -5.10 7.00
C LEU A 247 -1.35 -4.15 6.37
N LYS A 248 -1.48 -4.20 5.05
CA LYS A 248 -2.59 -3.59 4.32
C LYS A 248 -3.40 -4.72 3.70
N VAL A 249 -4.67 -4.78 4.02
CA VAL A 249 -5.60 -5.75 3.43
C VAL A 249 -6.77 -5.02 2.83
N ALA A 250 -7.28 -5.55 1.72
CA ALA A 250 -8.44 -4.98 1.08
C ALA A 250 -9.40 -6.06 0.63
N ASN A 251 -10.69 -5.80 0.84
CA ASN A 251 -11.78 -6.69 0.48
C ASN A 251 -11.54 -8.14 0.95
N VAL A 252 -11.36 -8.28 2.26
CA VAL A 252 -11.17 -9.53 2.99
C VAL A 252 -12.29 -9.68 3.99
N LEU A 253 -12.63 -10.91 4.42
CA LEU A 253 -13.48 -11.06 5.61
C LEU A 253 -12.67 -10.70 6.87
N PRO A 254 -13.18 -9.80 7.73
CA PRO A 254 -12.51 -9.39 8.96
C PRO A 254 -12.04 -10.56 9.83
N ASN A 255 -12.90 -11.54 10.13
CA ASN A 255 -12.61 -12.67 11.02
C ASN A 255 -11.40 -13.51 10.55
N SER A 256 -11.25 -13.70 9.24
CA SER A 256 -10.13 -14.45 8.65
C SER A 256 -8.78 -13.79 8.93
N ILE A 257 -8.73 -12.45 8.99
CA ILE A 257 -7.51 -11.71 9.26
C ILE A 257 -7.31 -11.47 10.75
N PHE A 258 -8.35 -11.12 11.51
CA PHE A 258 -8.24 -10.81 12.93
C PHE A 258 -7.61 -11.96 13.71
N SER A 259 -8.00 -13.21 13.42
CA SER A 259 -7.40 -14.41 14.01
C SER A 259 -5.88 -14.53 13.81
N SER A 260 -5.35 -14.00 12.72
CA SER A 260 -3.90 -14.06 12.40
C SER A 260 -3.09 -12.91 13.01
N LEU A 261 -3.72 -11.81 13.43
CA LEU A 261 -3.00 -10.61 13.91
C LEU A 261 -2.19 -10.85 15.17
N SER A 262 -2.68 -11.70 16.07
CA SER A 262 -2.02 -12.03 17.34
C SER A 262 -0.64 -12.68 17.13
N THR A 263 -0.47 -13.47 16.05
CA THR A 263 0.83 -14.07 15.69
C THR A 263 1.90 -13.02 15.38
N GLN A 264 1.47 -11.83 14.94
CA GLN A 264 2.36 -10.72 14.56
C GLN A 264 2.37 -9.58 15.59
N SER A 265 1.72 -9.78 16.75
CA SER A 265 1.50 -8.78 17.81
C SER A 265 2.77 -8.03 18.27
N LYS A 266 3.92 -8.73 18.31
CA LYS A 266 5.20 -8.14 18.72
C LYS A 266 5.80 -7.19 17.69
N SER A 267 5.45 -7.33 16.41
CA SER A 267 6.11 -6.63 15.30
C SER A 267 5.22 -5.64 14.54
N LEU A 268 3.90 -5.83 14.54
CA LEU A 268 2.96 -4.97 13.83
C LEU A 268 2.95 -3.54 14.39
N CYS A 269 3.24 -2.58 13.51
CA CYS A 269 3.19 -1.15 13.80
C CYS A 269 2.13 -0.41 12.97
N SER A 270 1.66 -1.02 11.87
CA SER A 270 0.67 -0.39 10.99
C SER A 270 -0.30 -1.41 10.41
N ILE A 271 -1.60 -1.16 10.57
CA ILE A 271 -2.67 -1.92 9.95
C ILE A 271 -3.51 -0.97 9.10
N TYR A 272 -3.86 -1.40 7.89
CA TYR A 272 -4.72 -0.66 6.98
C TYR A 272 -5.73 -1.58 6.30
N PHE A 273 -6.99 -1.48 6.72
CA PHE A 273 -8.15 -2.07 6.06
C PHE A 273 -8.68 -1.12 4.98
N TRP A 274 -8.84 -1.61 3.76
CA TRP A 274 -9.37 -0.84 2.63
C TRP A 274 -10.52 -1.59 1.96
N ARG A 275 -11.71 -0.99 1.83
CA ARG A 275 -12.88 -1.67 1.23
C ARG A 275 -13.19 -3.00 1.89
N VAL A 276 -13.21 -3.00 3.22
CA VAL A 276 -13.55 -4.19 4.02
C VAL A 276 -14.96 -4.01 4.58
N ASP A 277 -15.78 -5.04 4.46
CA ASP A 277 -17.14 -5.07 5.00
C ASP A 277 -17.15 -5.71 6.38
N PHE A 278 -17.58 -4.93 7.39
CA PHE A 278 -17.69 -5.34 8.79
C PHE A 278 -19.16 -5.57 9.23
N ARG A 279 -20.16 -5.49 8.33
CA ARG A 279 -21.59 -5.53 8.71
C ARG A 279 -22.02 -6.80 9.43
N ASN A 280 -21.48 -7.95 9.04
CA ASN A 280 -21.83 -9.27 9.59
C ASN A 280 -20.69 -9.84 10.47
N CYS A 281 -20.06 -8.99 11.27
CA CYS A 281 -18.88 -9.35 12.07
C CYS A 281 -19.13 -9.07 13.55
N GLU A 282 -20.13 -9.75 14.12
CA GLU A 282 -20.52 -9.59 15.53
C GLU A 282 -19.44 -10.15 16.48
N ASP A 283 -18.80 -11.28 16.12
CA ASP A 283 -17.79 -11.96 16.94
C ASP A 283 -16.34 -11.67 16.47
N LEU A 284 -16.00 -10.41 16.24
CA LEU A 284 -14.61 -10.06 15.93
C LEU A 284 -13.71 -10.28 17.14
N SER A 285 -12.63 -11.04 16.94
CA SER A 285 -11.59 -11.25 17.94
C SER A 285 -10.74 -9.99 18.20
N TRP A 286 -11.33 -8.97 18.82
CA TRP A 286 -10.67 -7.70 19.15
C TRP A 286 -9.47 -7.87 20.07
N GLU A 287 -9.45 -8.91 20.89
CA GLU A 287 -8.30 -9.32 21.70
C GLU A 287 -7.06 -9.57 20.83
N ASN A 288 -7.21 -10.10 19.62
CA ASN A 288 -6.09 -10.33 18.70
C ASN A 288 -5.54 -9.02 18.14
N LEU A 289 -6.41 -8.04 17.86
CA LEU A 289 -5.99 -6.70 17.47
C LEU A 289 -5.32 -5.97 18.66
N SER A 290 -5.95 -5.99 19.84
CA SER A 290 -5.48 -5.37 21.08
C SER A 290 -4.14 -5.93 21.57
N ALA A 291 -3.80 -7.17 21.22
CA ALA A 291 -2.49 -7.76 21.48
C ALA A 291 -1.33 -6.99 20.79
N CYS A 292 -1.60 -6.26 19.71
CA CYS A 292 -0.61 -5.50 18.96
C CYS A 292 -0.20 -4.18 19.66
N LYS A 293 0.49 -4.26 20.80
CA LYS A 293 0.86 -3.08 21.61
C LYS A 293 1.82 -2.09 20.92
N ASN A 294 2.50 -2.51 19.86
CA ASN A 294 3.38 -1.67 19.05
C ASN A 294 2.65 -0.91 17.93
N LEU A 295 1.34 -1.07 17.81
CA LEU A 295 0.56 -0.44 16.74
C LEU A 295 0.60 1.08 16.85
N GLN A 296 1.14 1.73 15.81
CA GLN A 296 1.24 3.18 15.67
C GLN A 296 0.20 3.74 14.70
N LYS A 297 -0.22 2.93 13.71
CA LYS A 297 -1.13 3.38 12.65
C LYS A 297 -2.22 2.36 12.42
N LEU A 298 -3.46 2.75 12.64
CA LEU A 298 -4.65 1.95 12.30
C LEU A 298 -5.48 2.75 11.31
N LYS A 299 -5.75 2.18 10.14
CA LYS A 299 -6.49 2.86 9.08
C LYS A 299 -7.63 1.99 8.57
N PHE A 300 -8.77 2.61 8.36
CA PHE A 300 -9.95 2.08 7.71
C PHE A 300 -10.30 3.06 6.60
N LYS A 301 -10.32 2.60 5.35
CA LYS A 301 -10.67 3.42 4.20
C LYS A 301 -11.74 2.72 3.39
N ASP A 302 -12.80 3.42 3.02
CA ASP A 302 -13.90 2.92 2.20
C ASP A 302 -14.50 1.61 2.79
N CYS A 303 -14.45 1.43 4.12
CA CYS A 303 -14.95 0.24 4.81
C CYS A 303 -16.44 0.41 5.16
N MET A 304 -17.19 -0.70 5.14
CA MET A 304 -18.62 -0.75 5.50
C MET A 304 -18.81 -1.40 6.87
N GLY A 305 -19.98 -1.21 7.50
CA GLY A 305 -20.32 -1.90 8.75
C GLY A 305 -19.61 -1.38 10.00
N PHE A 306 -19.27 -0.08 10.03
CA PHE A 306 -18.82 0.60 11.24
C PHE A 306 -19.99 0.86 12.20
N GLY A 307 -20.52 -0.22 12.78
CA GLY A 307 -21.58 -0.21 13.79
C GLY A 307 -21.06 -0.29 15.23
N ASP A 308 -21.96 -0.56 16.16
CA ASP A 308 -21.68 -0.49 17.60
C ASP A 308 -20.66 -1.55 18.06
N ASN A 309 -20.68 -2.76 17.46
CA ASN A 309 -19.70 -3.83 17.74
C ASN A 309 -18.26 -3.42 17.38
N MET A 310 -18.08 -2.69 16.26
CA MET A 310 -16.77 -2.17 15.85
C MET A 310 -16.27 -1.12 16.83
N PHE A 311 -17.18 -0.29 17.35
CA PHE A 311 -16.88 0.74 18.32
C PHE A 311 -16.52 0.16 19.69
N GLU A 312 -17.34 -0.77 20.20
CA GLU A 312 -17.12 -1.43 21.48
C GLU A 312 -15.76 -2.16 21.49
N GLY A 313 -15.44 -2.87 20.41
CA GLY A 313 -14.15 -3.53 20.25
C GLY A 313 -12.95 -2.58 20.23
N LEU A 314 -13.06 -1.44 19.53
CA LEU A 314 -12.00 -0.42 19.51
C LEU A 314 -11.82 0.27 20.86
N THR A 315 -12.90 0.61 21.55
CA THR A 315 -12.87 1.31 22.85
C THR A 315 -12.42 0.43 24.00
N LYS A 316 -12.73 -0.88 23.96
CA LYS A 316 -12.18 -1.87 24.90
C LYS A 316 -10.70 -2.18 24.63
N SER A 317 -10.18 -1.84 23.46
CA SER A 317 -8.79 -2.11 23.09
C SER A 317 -7.83 -1.02 23.58
N HIS A 318 -6.67 -1.43 24.10
CA HIS A 318 -5.64 -0.49 24.55
C HIS A 318 -4.39 -0.54 23.66
N PHE A 319 -4.11 0.58 22.97
CA PHE A 319 -3.00 0.74 22.03
C PHE A 319 -2.02 1.84 22.49
N PRO A 320 -1.03 1.53 23.35
CA PRO A 320 -0.22 2.55 24.03
C PRO A 320 0.69 3.38 23.11
N LYS A 321 0.96 2.90 21.89
CA LYS A 321 1.83 3.59 20.92
C LYS A 321 1.06 4.15 19.71
N LEU A 322 -0.26 4.16 19.76
CA LEU A 322 -1.07 4.62 18.63
C LEU A 322 -0.80 6.10 18.37
N GLN A 323 -0.44 6.42 17.14
CA GLN A 323 -0.17 7.80 16.70
C GLN A 323 -1.21 8.27 15.69
N LEU A 324 -1.79 7.33 14.92
CA LEU A 324 -2.74 7.63 13.87
C LEU A 324 -3.85 6.58 13.84
N LEU A 325 -5.07 6.99 14.13
CA LEU A 325 -6.28 6.28 13.74
C LEU A 325 -6.95 7.04 12.58
N ALA A 326 -7.21 6.39 11.45
CA ALA A 326 -7.91 7.02 10.34
C ALA A 326 -9.13 6.20 9.95
N ILE A 327 -10.30 6.83 9.90
CA ILE A 327 -11.54 6.23 9.42
C ILE A 327 -12.04 7.14 8.30
N ILE A 328 -11.87 6.70 7.06
CA ILE A 328 -12.08 7.51 5.86
C ILE A 328 -13.17 6.82 5.03
N GLY A 329 -14.35 7.44 4.92
CA GLY A 329 -15.43 6.94 4.06
C GLY A 329 -15.20 7.23 2.56
N ASP A 330 -15.93 6.52 1.70
CA ASP A 330 -16.01 6.80 0.27
C ASP A 330 -16.87 8.06 0.02
N ASN A 331 -16.68 8.72 -1.12
CA ASN A 331 -17.43 9.91 -1.56
C ASN A 331 -18.87 9.60 -2.00
N LYS A 332 -19.31 8.34 -1.91
CA LYS A 332 -20.66 7.89 -2.27
C LYS A 332 -21.25 7.11 -1.11
N ASN A 333 -22.27 7.67 -0.50
CA ASN A 333 -23.27 6.97 0.30
C ASN A 333 -24.01 5.94 -0.56
N GLU A 334 -24.60 4.94 0.10
CA GLU A 334 -25.32 3.81 -0.52
C GLU A 334 -26.48 4.25 -1.45
N TYR A 335 -26.87 5.54 -1.43
CA TYR A 335 -27.96 6.11 -2.22
C TYR A 335 -27.57 7.33 -3.09
N GLY A 336 -26.35 7.85 -3.02
CA GLY A 336 -25.92 8.99 -3.83
C GLY A 336 -26.58 10.36 -3.54
N GLU A 337 -27.25 10.53 -2.40
CA GLU A 337 -27.96 11.77 -2.05
C GLU A 337 -27.12 12.72 -1.17
N HIS A 338 -27.22 14.02 -1.37
CA HIS A 338 -26.69 15.04 -0.45
C HIS A 338 -27.70 15.33 0.66
N ILE A 339 -27.33 15.21 1.94
CA ILE A 339 -28.20 15.61 3.06
C ILE A 339 -27.48 16.66 3.92
N ILE A 340 -27.99 17.90 3.91
CA ILE A 340 -27.94 18.81 5.06
C ILE A 340 -29.33 19.46 5.17
N GLN A 341 -29.97 19.36 6.35
CA GLN A 341 -31.25 20.00 6.66
C GLN A 341 -31.07 21.41 7.26
N PRO A 342 -32.10 22.27 7.25
CA PRO A 342 -32.01 23.71 7.57
C PRO A 342 -31.72 24.07 9.04
N ASP A 343 -31.88 23.16 9.99
CA ASP A 343 -31.84 23.48 11.44
C ASP A 343 -30.42 23.61 12.04
N TRP A 344 -29.39 23.46 11.23
CA TRP A 344 -27.98 23.48 11.68
C TRP A 344 -27.40 24.89 11.86
N GLN A 345 -28.08 25.93 11.37
CA GLN A 345 -27.58 27.30 11.42
C GLN A 345 -27.55 27.85 12.87
N ALA A 346 -28.55 27.53 13.69
CA ALA A 346 -28.61 27.96 15.09
C ALA A 346 -27.52 27.35 15.98
N PHE A 347 -27.04 26.14 15.65
CA PHE A 347 -25.93 25.46 16.33
C PHE A 347 -24.58 26.13 16.07
N LEU A 348 -24.40 26.75 14.90
CA LEU A 348 -23.14 27.34 14.44
C LEU A 348 -22.93 28.78 14.94
N ASP A 349 -24.00 29.47 15.31
CA ASP A 349 -23.97 30.87 15.74
C ASP A 349 -23.78 31.06 17.26
N SER A 350 -23.64 29.97 18.04
CA SER A 350 -23.46 30.04 19.50
C SER A 350 -21.99 30.37 19.90
N PRO A 351 -21.76 31.42 20.70
CA PRO A 351 -20.41 31.88 21.08
C PRO A 351 -19.80 31.16 22.31
N ILE A 352 -20.43 30.11 22.85
CA ILE A 352 -20.02 29.45 24.11
C ILE A 352 -19.34 28.09 23.83
N LEU A 353 -18.32 27.74 24.62
CA LEU A 353 -17.70 26.41 24.67
C LEU A 353 -18.63 25.44 25.43
N TRP A 354 -19.06 24.37 24.78
CA TRP A 354 -20.04 23.44 25.34
C TRP A 354 -19.36 22.21 25.96
N ASP A 355 -19.57 21.97 27.26
CA ASP A 355 -19.25 20.69 27.92
C ASP A 355 -20.46 19.74 27.93
N THR A 356 -20.32 18.53 28.48
CA THR A 356 -21.41 17.53 28.50
C THR A 356 -22.66 18.07 29.22
N SER A 357 -22.50 18.92 30.24
CA SER A 357 -23.61 19.53 30.95
C SER A 357 -24.29 20.63 30.13
N THR A 358 -23.50 21.38 29.36
CA THR A 358 -23.99 22.46 28.50
C THR A 358 -24.79 21.91 27.32
N ILE A 359 -24.35 20.80 26.71
CA ILE A 359 -25.06 20.12 25.62
C ILE A 359 -26.38 19.52 26.10
N GLN A 360 -26.44 18.98 27.32
CA GLN A 360 -27.70 18.49 27.92
C GLN A 360 -28.73 19.61 28.06
N GLU A 361 -28.28 20.83 28.36
CA GLU A 361 -29.16 21.99 28.54
C GLU A 361 -29.64 22.55 27.19
N PHE A 362 -28.79 22.55 26.15
CA PHE A 362 -29.18 22.88 24.77
C PHE A 362 -30.28 21.99 24.21
N LEU A 363 -30.12 20.67 24.41
CA LEU A 363 -31.02 19.65 23.90
C LEU A 363 -32.40 19.68 24.58
N LYS A 364 -32.51 20.25 25.78
CA LYS A 364 -33.80 20.48 26.46
C LYS A 364 -34.61 21.60 25.82
N VAL A 365 -33.95 22.55 25.16
CA VAL A 365 -34.58 23.76 24.61
C VAL A 365 -34.95 23.60 23.13
N HIS A 366 -34.30 22.69 22.40
CA HIS A 366 -34.47 22.51 20.95
C HIS A 366 -35.02 21.11 20.62
N GLN A 367 -36.07 21.05 19.77
CA GLN A 367 -36.78 19.82 19.41
C GLN A 367 -36.01 18.99 18.36
N PHE A 368 -34.95 18.32 18.80
CA PHE A 368 -34.28 17.29 18.03
C PHE A 368 -35.00 15.94 18.17
N GLN A 369 -34.94 15.08 17.14
CA GLN A 369 -35.36 13.69 17.27
C GLN A 369 -34.51 13.01 18.37
N SER A 370 -35.09 12.06 19.11
CA SER A 370 -34.40 11.38 20.22
C SER A 370 -33.10 10.68 19.78
N SER A 371 -33.01 10.25 18.52
CA SER A 371 -31.76 9.77 17.90
C SER A 371 -30.67 10.85 17.91
N ASP A 372 -31.02 12.09 17.60
CA ASP A 372 -30.12 13.22 17.38
C ASP A 372 -29.71 13.88 18.72
N GLN A 373 -30.53 13.73 19.76
CA GLN A 373 -30.16 14.13 21.12
C GLN A 373 -29.13 13.18 21.74
N GLN A 374 -29.37 11.88 21.62
CA GLN A 374 -28.43 10.84 22.09
C GLN A 374 -27.08 10.97 21.39
N THR A 375 -27.11 11.29 20.10
CA THR A 375 -25.96 11.62 19.25
C THR A 375 -25.06 12.69 19.83
N LEU A 376 -25.62 13.83 20.21
CA LEU A 376 -24.88 14.99 20.72
C LEU A 376 -24.25 14.71 22.09
N LEU A 377 -24.95 13.97 22.95
CA LEU A 377 -24.44 13.53 24.25
C LEU A 377 -23.31 12.52 24.14
N ASP A 378 -23.43 11.62 23.17
CA ASP A 378 -22.38 10.68 22.84
C ASP A 378 -21.18 11.44 22.25
N CYS A 379 -21.33 12.38 21.30
CA CYS A 379 -20.22 13.22 20.80
C CYS A 379 -19.29 13.76 21.92
N GLN A 380 -19.86 14.30 22.99
CA GLN A 380 -19.13 15.06 24.02
C GLN A 380 -18.40 14.18 25.04
N LYS A 381 -19.08 13.15 25.58
CA LYS A 381 -18.40 12.10 26.37
C LYS A 381 -17.31 11.45 25.56
N ILE A 382 -17.45 11.52 24.24
CA ILE A 382 -16.52 10.93 23.33
C ILE A 382 -15.27 11.89 23.48
N ILE A 383 -15.25 13.15 23.04
CA ILE A 383 -14.12 14.11 23.13
C ILE A 383 -13.21 14.03 24.39
N ASP A 384 -13.77 13.87 25.60
CA ASP A 384 -13.02 13.81 26.87
C ASP A 384 -11.98 12.66 26.97
N TRP A 385 -12.26 11.45 26.46
CA TRP A 385 -11.33 10.29 26.55
C TRP A 385 -10.09 10.43 25.67
N GLY A 386 -10.19 11.11 24.52
CA GLY A 386 -9.08 11.25 23.57
C GLY A 386 -8.03 12.24 24.03
N ILE A 387 -8.47 13.23 24.83
CA ILE A 387 -7.60 14.14 25.55
C ILE A 387 -6.70 13.34 26.51
N GLU A 388 -7.21 12.27 27.12
CA GLU A 388 -6.46 11.39 28.03
C GLU A 388 -5.38 10.49 27.35
N GLN A 389 -5.46 10.20 26.03
CA GLN A 389 -4.74 9.05 25.38
C GLN A 389 -3.62 9.30 24.34
N GLY A 390 -2.94 10.45 24.30
CA GLY A 390 -1.79 10.68 23.38
C GLY A 390 -1.98 10.78 21.82
N SER A 391 -3.11 10.43 21.17
CA SER A 391 -3.19 10.01 19.73
C SER A 391 -3.95 10.88 18.66
N VAL A 392 -3.49 11.00 17.39
CA VAL A 392 -4.14 11.78 16.29
C VAL A 392 -5.19 11.00 15.47
N VAL A 393 -6.34 11.61 15.10
CA VAL A 393 -7.43 10.94 14.32
C VAL A 393 -7.93 11.71 13.12
N VAL A 394 -8.15 11.02 12.00
CA VAL A 394 -8.60 11.60 10.72
C VAL A 394 -9.95 11.01 10.27
N LEU A 395 -10.94 11.88 9.93
CA LEU A 395 -12.30 11.55 9.46
C LEU A 395 -12.62 12.14 8.07
N GLY A 396 -13.57 11.54 7.32
CA GLY A 396 -14.01 11.96 5.97
C GLY A 396 -15.44 12.51 5.85
N ARG A 397 -15.86 12.92 4.63
CA ARG A 397 -17.08 13.71 4.31
C ARG A 397 -18.42 13.16 4.86
N TRP A 398 -18.73 11.89 4.61
CA TRP A 398 -20.00 11.26 5.02
C TRP A 398 -20.06 10.86 6.49
N THR A 399 -18.90 10.85 7.13
CA THR A 399 -18.71 10.35 8.48
C THR A 399 -18.59 11.49 9.48
N LEU A 400 -18.72 12.77 9.10
CA LEU A 400 -18.58 13.81 10.11
C LEU A 400 -19.74 13.78 11.13
N ALA A 401 -21.00 13.74 10.68
CA ALA A 401 -22.15 13.67 11.60
C ALA A 401 -22.19 12.32 12.35
N SER A 402 -22.16 11.18 11.64
CA SER A 402 -22.18 9.85 12.26
C SER A 402 -20.90 9.46 12.98
N ALA A 403 -19.75 10.05 12.64
CA ALA A 403 -18.50 9.82 13.38
C ALA A 403 -18.17 10.87 14.44
N LEU A 404 -18.82 12.03 14.46
CA LEU A 404 -18.90 12.85 15.66
C LEU A 404 -19.88 12.20 16.65
N GLN A 405 -21.07 11.78 16.18
CA GLN A 405 -22.11 11.02 16.90
C GLN A 405 -21.59 9.75 17.58
N LYS A 406 -20.65 9.04 16.93
CA LYS A 406 -20.14 7.74 17.42
C LYS A 406 -18.64 7.71 17.76
N PHE A 407 -17.80 8.67 17.35
CA PHE A 407 -16.34 8.59 17.49
C PHE A 407 -15.62 9.85 18.06
N GLY A 408 -16.33 10.88 18.57
CA GLY A 408 -15.76 12.01 19.35
C GLY A 408 -14.51 11.75 20.23
N ARG A 409 -14.54 10.69 21.07
CA ARG A 409 -13.57 9.95 21.94
C ARG A 409 -12.23 10.00 21.40
N VAL A 410 -12.05 9.64 20.15
CA VAL A 410 -10.70 9.30 19.77
C VAL A 410 -10.01 10.53 19.17
N ILE A 411 -10.76 11.61 18.85
CA ILE A 411 -10.37 12.55 17.81
C ILE A 411 -9.54 13.74 18.32
N ARG A 412 -8.23 13.72 18.07
CA ARG A 412 -7.36 14.87 18.40
C ARG A 412 -7.13 15.91 17.30
N ARG A 413 -7.29 15.56 16.01
CA ARG A 413 -7.14 16.52 14.90
C ARG A 413 -7.80 16.02 13.63
N ILE A 414 -9.03 16.46 13.37
CA ILE A 414 -9.73 16.16 12.12
C ILE A 414 -8.94 16.77 10.95
N THR A 415 -8.44 15.92 10.04
CA THR A 415 -7.88 16.37 8.76
C THR A 415 -8.88 16.05 7.66
N LEU A 416 -9.65 17.06 7.27
CA LEU A 416 -10.64 16.93 6.21
C LEU A 416 -9.92 16.96 4.86
N THR A 417 -9.98 15.87 4.12
CA THR A 417 -9.50 15.82 2.73
C THR A 417 -10.69 15.93 1.79
N TRP A 418 -10.73 17.01 1.01
CA TRP A 418 -11.87 17.38 0.17
C TRP A 418 -11.56 17.15 -1.31
N THR A 419 -12.59 16.80 -2.06
CA THR A 419 -12.66 16.98 -3.52
C THR A 419 -13.96 17.72 -3.83
N TYR A 420 -13.87 19.06 -3.90
CA TYR A 420 -14.87 20.07 -4.30
C TYR A 420 -16.27 20.08 -3.65
N SER A 421 -16.56 21.13 -2.88
CA SER A 421 -17.81 21.91 -2.81
C SER A 421 -17.59 23.10 -1.85
N ASP A 422 -17.80 24.33 -2.31
CA ASP A 422 -17.29 25.56 -1.68
C ASP A 422 -18.09 26.05 -0.44
N ASP A 423 -19.32 25.58 -0.24
CA ASP A 423 -20.21 26.14 0.80
C ASP A 423 -19.92 25.60 2.22
N PHE A 424 -19.67 24.29 2.35
CA PHE A 424 -19.29 23.70 3.64
C PHE A 424 -17.92 24.20 4.13
N TYR A 425 -17.04 24.56 3.19
CA TYR A 425 -15.72 25.13 3.48
C TYR A 425 -15.82 26.46 4.23
N ASN A 426 -16.78 27.32 3.87
CA ASN A 426 -16.96 28.62 4.51
C ASN A 426 -17.51 28.48 5.94
N ILE A 427 -18.49 27.59 6.13
CA ILE A 427 -19.14 27.36 7.42
C ILE A 427 -18.15 26.80 8.46
N TYR A 428 -17.38 25.78 8.07
CA TYR A 428 -16.46 25.12 9.01
C TYR A 428 -15.20 25.95 9.31
N ARG A 429 -14.77 26.81 8.37
CA ARG A 429 -13.66 27.74 8.59
C ARG A 429 -13.99 28.81 9.63
N GLN A 430 -15.24 29.29 9.68
CA GLN A 430 -15.71 30.24 10.68
C GLN A 430 -15.74 29.61 12.09
N TYR A 431 -16.23 28.37 12.20
CA TYR A 431 -16.22 27.59 13.46
C TYR A 431 -14.80 27.37 14.02
N LEU A 432 -13.82 27.01 13.18
CA LEU A 432 -12.43 26.84 13.61
C LEU A 432 -11.73 28.16 13.98
N GLN A 433 -12.11 29.28 13.37
CA GLN A 433 -11.58 30.61 13.72
C GLN A 433 -12.05 31.09 15.11
N ILE A 434 -13.22 30.64 15.56
CA ILE A 434 -13.74 30.88 16.91
C ILE A 434 -12.94 30.06 17.93
N MET A 435 -12.68 28.78 17.64
CA MET A 435 -11.89 27.90 18.51
C MET A 435 -10.42 28.31 18.64
N TYR A 436 -9.79 28.86 17.59
CA TYR A 436 -8.38 29.25 17.61
C TYR A 436 -8.10 30.56 18.36
N LYS A 437 -9.14 31.31 18.74
CA LYS A 437 -8.98 32.57 19.48
C LYS A 437 -8.66 32.41 20.96
N TRP A 438 -8.67 31.19 21.49
CA TRP A 438 -8.28 30.90 22.87
C TRP A 438 -7.27 29.76 22.85
N SER A 439 -6.00 30.13 23.08
CA SER A 439 -4.81 29.27 23.14
C SER A 439 -4.87 28.29 24.31
#